data_AF-A0A3D5MW10-F1
#
_entry.id   AF-A0A3D5MW10-F1
#
_cell.length_a   1.000
_cell.length_b   1.000
_cell.length_c   1.000
_cell.angle_alpha   90.00
_cell.angle_beta   90.00
_cell.angle_gamma   90.00
#
_symmetry.space_group_name_H-M   'P 1'
#
loop_
_entity.id
_entity.type
_entity.pdbx_description
1 polymer ?
#
loop_
_entity_poly.entity_id
_entity_poly.type
_entity_poly.pdbx_seq_one_letter_code
_entity_poly.pdbx_strand_id
1 'polypeptide(L)'
;MKNVYLHKSFFVKETCMNMVDLNDVAEAAAIILTELGHTYATYELCGPENISLADMVAAMKENFGHEIKVKTIQDEELTERLKIAGIGEYRIDGLLKMFKHYNEHGFVGNPNVLTWILGRKLNDLSSFICRELKK
;
A
#
# COMPACT_ATOMS: atom_id res chain seq x y z
N MET A 1 -19.24 -9.18 16.75
CA MET A 1 -18.71 -8.70 15.45
C MET A 1 -17.30 -8.13 15.63
N LYS A 2 -16.31 -8.95 16.01
CA LYS A 2 -14.98 -8.44 16.40
C LYS A 2 -13.92 -8.40 15.28
N ASN A 3 -14.21 -8.90 14.07
CA ASN A 3 -13.18 -9.11 13.03
C ASN A 3 -13.60 -8.55 11.64
N VAL A 4 -14.32 -7.42 11.60
CA VAL A 4 -14.65 -6.75 10.32
C VAL A 4 -13.70 -5.58 10.13
N TYR A 5 -12.79 -5.73 9.17
CA TYR A 5 -11.91 -4.64 8.76
C TYR A 5 -12.66 -3.82 7.70
N LEU A 6 -13.00 -2.58 8.06
CA LEU A 6 -13.58 -1.62 7.14
C LEU A 6 -12.47 -1.11 6.23
N HIS A 7 -12.59 -1.35 4.94
CA HIS A 7 -11.60 -0.96 3.97
C HIS A 7 -12.29 -0.38 2.75
N LYS A 8 -11.84 0.79 2.29
CA LYS A 8 -12.39 1.48 1.14
C LYS A 8 -11.42 1.54 -0.03
N SER A 9 -10.13 1.61 0.27
CA SER A 9 -9.14 2.01 -0.71
C SER A 9 -9.16 1.10 -1.96
N PHE A 10 -9.32 -0.21 -1.75
CA PHE A 10 -9.16 -1.23 -2.78
C PHE A 10 -10.21 -2.32 -2.57
N PHE A 11 -11.24 -2.34 -3.40
CA PHE A 11 -12.37 -3.26 -3.28
C PHE A 11 -12.56 -4.16 -4.49
N VAL A 12 -11.92 -3.86 -5.63
CA VAL A 12 -11.89 -4.78 -6.76
C VAL A 12 -10.89 -5.88 -6.47
N LYS A 13 -11.41 -7.11 -6.44
CA LYS A 13 -10.70 -8.26 -5.90
C LYS A 13 -9.42 -8.61 -6.66
N GLU A 14 -9.41 -8.41 -7.97
CA GLU A 14 -8.36 -8.86 -8.89
C GLU A 14 -7.48 -7.72 -9.40
N THR A 15 -7.80 -6.46 -9.09
CA THR A 15 -7.00 -5.32 -9.54
C THR A 15 -5.71 -5.25 -8.72
N CYS A 16 -4.57 -5.35 -9.41
CA CYS A 16 -3.26 -5.38 -8.76
C CYS A 16 -2.72 -3.99 -8.45
N MET A 17 -2.01 -3.90 -7.34
CA MET A 17 -1.39 -2.69 -6.83
C MET A 17 0.00 -3.00 -6.28
N ASN A 18 0.89 -2.04 -6.41
CA ASN A 18 2.24 -2.16 -5.89
C ASN A 18 2.37 -1.41 -4.56
N MET A 19 2.53 -2.16 -3.47
CA MET A 19 2.76 -1.60 -2.15
C MET A 19 4.27 -1.63 -1.86
N VAL A 20 4.84 -0.50 -1.48
CA VAL A 20 6.26 -0.37 -1.12
C VAL A 20 6.42 -0.18 0.40
N ASP A 21 7.37 -0.89 1.01
CA ASP A 21 7.67 -0.74 2.43
C ASP A 21 8.42 0.58 2.68
N LEU A 22 7.93 1.38 3.62
CA LEU A 22 8.55 2.66 3.98
C LEU A 22 9.98 2.50 4.53
N ASN A 23 10.33 1.36 5.12
CA ASN A 23 11.71 1.10 5.55
C ASN A 23 12.66 0.95 4.35
N ASP A 24 12.20 0.32 3.27
CA ASP A 24 12.99 0.21 2.03
C ASP A 24 13.13 1.58 1.35
N VAL A 25 12.06 2.39 1.33
CA VAL A 25 12.12 3.77 0.82
C VAL A 25 13.07 4.63 1.64
N ALA A 26 13.06 4.50 2.97
CA ALA A 26 13.94 5.26 3.85
C ALA A 26 15.41 4.88 3.64
N GLU A 27 15.72 3.60 3.49
CA GLU A 27 17.09 3.12 3.21
C GLU A 27 17.57 3.60 1.82
N ALA A 28 16.70 3.52 0.81
CA ALA A 28 17.03 4.02 -0.53
C ALA A 28 17.27 5.53 -0.52
N ALA A 29 16.44 6.29 0.20
CA ALA A 29 16.65 7.72 0.37
C ALA A 29 17.98 8.03 1.06
N ALA A 30 18.36 7.25 2.09
CA ALA A 30 19.65 7.40 2.75
C ALA A 30 20.81 7.20 1.77
N ILE A 31 20.82 6.07 1.03
CA ILE A 31 21.83 5.76 0.00
C ILE A 31 21.93 6.90 -1.03
N ILE A 32 20.79 7.28 -1.63
CA ILE A 32 20.73 8.32 -2.66
C ILE A 32 21.29 9.66 -2.17
N LEU A 33 21.05 10.02 -0.90
CA LEU A 33 21.50 11.28 -0.33
C LEU A 33 22.97 11.26 0.09
N THR A 34 23.55 10.09 0.38
CA THR A 34 24.91 9.98 0.92
C THR A 34 25.95 9.44 -0.05
N GLU A 35 25.53 8.79 -1.13
CA GLU A 35 26.42 8.17 -2.12
C GLU A 35 26.49 8.97 -3.44
N LEU A 36 27.59 8.81 -4.17
CA LEU A 36 27.80 9.46 -5.46
C LEU A 36 27.06 8.71 -6.57
N GLY A 37 26.70 9.41 -7.66
CA GLY A 37 26.13 8.79 -8.87
C GLY A 37 24.61 8.94 -9.02
N HIS A 38 23.94 9.58 -8.06
CA HIS A 38 22.48 9.79 -8.09
C HIS A 38 22.06 11.21 -8.53
N THR A 39 23.00 12.10 -8.80
CA THR A 39 22.71 13.49 -9.22
C THR A 39 21.97 13.52 -10.55
N TYR A 40 20.89 14.30 -10.62
CA TYR A 40 20.02 14.45 -11.80
C TYR A 40 19.28 13.16 -12.22
N ALA A 41 19.22 12.15 -11.35
CA ALA A 41 18.45 10.93 -11.60
C ALA A 41 17.00 11.06 -11.11
N THR A 42 16.11 10.31 -11.76
CA THR A 42 14.72 10.09 -11.33
C THR A 42 14.51 8.58 -11.17
N TYR A 43 13.94 8.18 -10.05
CA TYR A 43 13.70 6.77 -9.71
C TYR A 43 12.23 6.53 -9.40
N GLU A 44 11.63 5.55 -10.06
CA GLU A 44 10.35 4.98 -9.67
C GLU A 44 10.61 3.88 -8.65
N LEU A 45 10.16 4.07 -7.40
CA LEU A 45 10.42 3.13 -6.30
C LEU A 45 9.17 2.28 -6.03
N CYS A 46 9.27 0.99 -6.32
CA CYS A 46 8.19 0.03 -6.17
C CYS A 46 8.61 -1.10 -5.25
N GLY A 47 7.66 -1.65 -4.50
CA GLY A 47 7.82 -2.85 -3.70
C GLY A 47 7.86 -4.12 -4.57
N PRO A 48 8.19 -5.28 -3.95
CA PRO A 48 8.53 -6.51 -4.66
C PRO A 48 7.37 -7.15 -5.41
N GLU A 49 6.13 -6.84 -5.04
CA GLU A 49 4.95 -7.57 -5.47
C GLU A 49 3.85 -6.63 -5.99
N ASN A 50 3.21 -7.04 -7.08
CA ASN A 50 1.96 -6.45 -7.54
C ASN A 50 0.83 -7.33 -7.01
N ILE A 51 0.19 -6.90 -5.93
CA ILE A 51 -0.77 -7.70 -5.17
C ILE A 51 -2.18 -7.16 -5.32
N SER A 52 -3.13 -8.08 -5.43
CA SER A 52 -4.55 -7.79 -5.42
C SER A 52 -5.09 -7.76 -3.98
N LEU A 53 -6.35 -7.33 -3.81
CA LEU A 53 -7.02 -7.44 -2.51
C LEU A 53 -7.11 -8.91 -2.05
N ALA A 54 -7.30 -9.85 -2.98
CA ALA A 54 -7.33 -11.27 -2.64
C ALA A 54 -6.01 -11.75 -2.04
N ASP A 55 -4.89 -11.34 -2.64
CA ASP A 55 -3.54 -11.68 -2.17
C ASP A 55 -3.28 -11.07 -0.79
N MET A 56 -3.66 -9.81 -0.59
CA MET A 56 -3.54 -9.15 0.72
C MET A 56 -4.32 -9.91 1.80
N VAL A 57 -5.57 -10.30 1.52
CA VAL A 57 -6.40 -11.07 2.47
C VAL A 57 -5.80 -12.44 2.75
N ALA A 58 -5.24 -13.11 1.73
CA ALA A 58 -4.57 -14.39 1.91
C ALA A 58 -3.33 -14.26 2.82
N ALA A 59 -2.44 -13.31 2.52
CA ALA A 59 -1.25 -13.04 3.32
C ALA A 59 -1.59 -12.68 4.77
N MET A 60 -2.64 -11.87 4.99
CA MET A 60 -3.10 -11.57 6.33
C MET A 60 -3.67 -12.83 7.02
N LYS A 61 -4.54 -13.61 6.37
CA LYS A 61 -5.11 -14.83 6.98
C LYS A 61 -4.03 -15.82 7.42
N GLU A 62 -3.00 -16.01 6.61
CA GLU A 62 -1.85 -16.85 6.93
C GLU A 62 -1.11 -16.38 8.18
N ASN A 63 -0.89 -15.07 8.32
CA ASN A 63 -0.13 -14.50 9.44
C ASN A 63 -0.95 -14.31 10.73
N PHE A 64 -2.25 -14.02 10.64
CA PHE A 64 -3.12 -13.76 11.80
C PHE A 64 -3.80 -15.02 12.36
N GLY A 65 -3.89 -16.10 11.58
CA GLY A 65 -4.49 -17.36 12.01
C GLY A 65 -6.01 -17.32 12.25
N HIS A 66 -6.71 -16.29 11.78
CA HIS A 66 -8.16 -16.19 11.87
C HIS A 66 -8.80 -15.62 10.60
N GLU A 67 -10.11 -15.84 10.42
CA GLU A 67 -10.83 -15.34 9.26
C GLU A 67 -10.80 -13.81 9.22
N ILE A 68 -10.45 -13.27 8.05
CA ILE A 68 -10.49 -11.84 7.74
C ILE A 68 -11.60 -11.60 6.72
N LYS A 69 -12.57 -10.76 7.11
CA LYS A 69 -13.66 -10.31 6.24
C LYS A 69 -13.43 -8.85 5.89
N VAL A 70 -13.28 -8.59 4.60
CA VAL A 70 -13.19 -7.24 4.04
C VAL A 70 -14.62 -6.73 3.82
N LYS A 71 -14.93 -5.56 4.39
CA LYS A 71 -16.18 -4.85 4.09
C LYS A 71 -15.86 -3.51 3.47
N THR A 72 -16.31 -3.35 2.23
CA THR A 72 -16.29 -2.06 1.52
C THR A 72 -17.45 -1.18 1.97
N ILE A 73 -17.17 0.07 2.28
CA ILE A 73 -18.19 1.09 2.62
C ILE A 73 -18.53 1.95 1.41
N GLN A 74 -19.70 2.57 1.39
CA GLN A 74 -20.15 3.47 0.31
C GLN A 74 -19.48 4.84 0.38
N ASP A 75 -19.44 5.59 -0.74
CA ASP A 75 -18.66 6.85 -0.87
C ASP A 75 -19.17 7.91 0.10
N GLU A 76 -20.48 7.91 0.31
CA GLU A 76 -21.21 8.75 1.24
C GLU A 76 -20.77 8.45 2.68
N GLU A 77 -20.73 7.17 3.07
CA GLU A 77 -20.33 6.77 4.42
C GLU A 77 -18.87 7.17 4.72
N LEU A 78 -17.96 7.00 3.76
CA LEU A 78 -16.58 7.45 3.92
C LEU A 78 -16.49 8.97 4.01
N THR A 79 -17.22 9.68 3.15
CA THR A 79 -17.24 11.14 3.13
C THR A 79 -17.69 11.70 4.46
N GLU A 80 -18.77 11.18 5.03
CA GLU A 80 -19.27 11.58 6.35
C GLU A 80 -18.22 11.34 7.44
N ARG A 81 -17.60 10.16 7.46
CA ARG A 81 -16.53 9.83 8.43
C ARG A 81 -15.33 10.77 8.32
N LEU A 82 -14.88 11.08 7.11
CA LEU A 82 -13.74 11.97 6.88
C LEU A 82 -14.08 13.43 7.23
N LYS A 83 -15.31 13.88 6.95
CA LYS A 83 -15.79 15.20 7.38
C LYS A 83 -15.80 15.32 8.91
N ILE A 84 -16.30 14.29 9.61
CA ILE A 84 -16.27 14.23 11.09
C ILE A 84 -14.83 14.28 11.62
N ALA A 85 -13.89 13.64 10.92
CA ALA A 85 -12.46 13.68 11.24
C ALA A 85 -11.76 15.02 10.89
N GLY A 86 -12.50 16.03 10.42
CA GLY A 86 -11.98 17.36 10.11
C GLY A 86 -11.23 17.44 8.78
N ILE A 87 -11.38 16.44 7.90
CA ILE A 87 -10.76 16.47 6.57
C ILE A 87 -11.59 17.38 5.65
N GLY A 88 -10.93 18.36 5.02
CA GLY A 88 -11.57 19.30 4.11
C GLY A 88 -12.07 18.66 2.81
N GLU A 89 -13.13 19.23 2.24
CA GLU A 89 -13.86 18.65 1.09
C GLU A 89 -12.98 18.37 -0.14
N TYR A 90 -12.04 19.27 -0.46
CA TYR A 90 -11.10 19.09 -1.55
C TYR A 90 -10.27 17.80 -1.42
N ARG A 91 -9.81 17.50 -0.20
CA ARG A 91 -9.02 16.27 0.06
C ARG A 91 -9.89 15.03 -0.02
N ILE A 92 -11.14 15.11 0.43
CA ILE A 92 -12.10 14.00 0.33
C ILE A 92 -12.40 13.69 -1.13
N ASP A 93 -12.73 14.69 -1.95
CA ASP A 93 -12.97 14.53 -3.37
C ASP A 93 -11.75 13.92 -4.10
N GLY A 94 -10.55 14.40 -3.78
CA GLY A 94 -9.31 13.83 -4.31
C GLY A 94 -9.12 12.35 -3.95
N LEU A 95 -9.37 11.97 -2.69
CA LEU A 95 -9.27 10.59 -2.24
C LEU A 95 -10.27 9.67 -2.96
N LEU A 96 -11.53 10.11 -3.12
CA LEU A 96 -12.56 9.32 -3.81
C LEU A 96 -12.20 9.10 -5.29
N LYS A 97 -11.75 10.15 -5.98
CA LYS A 97 -11.28 10.05 -7.38
C LYS A 97 -10.09 9.10 -7.51
N MET A 98 -9.13 9.19 -6.60
CA MET A 98 -7.97 8.31 -6.58
C MET A 98 -8.35 6.85 -6.35
N PHE A 99 -9.20 6.56 -5.36
CA PHE A 99 -9.69 5.20 -5.11
C PHE A 99 -10.45 4.65 -6.31
N LYS A 100 -11.34 5.43 -6.92
CA LYS A 100 -12.04 5.00 -8.14
C LYS A 100 -11.06 4.61 -9.24
N HIS A 101 -10.09 5.48 -9.53
CA HIS A 101 -9.08 5.22 -10.56
C HIS A 101 -8.27 3.95 -10.29
N TYR A 102 -7.77 3.78 -9.06
CA TYR A 102 -7.00 2.59 -8.69
C TYR A 102 -7.81 1.31 -8.74
N ASN A 103 -9.10 1.34 -8.40
CA ASN A 103 -9.95 0.16 -8.51
C ASN A 103 -10.21 -0.22 -9.97
N GLU A 104 -10.35 0.77 -10.85
CA GLU A 104 -10.59 0.56 -12.29
C GLU A 104 -9.32 0.15 -13.06
N HIS A 105 -8.15 0.62 -12.66
CA HIS A 105 -6.93 0.51 -13.46
C HIS A 105 -5.72 -0.11 -12.75
N GLY A 106 -5.76 -0.22 -11.42
CA GLY A 106 -4.61 -0.62 -10.62
C GLY A 106 -3.48 0.41 -10.65
N PHE A 107 -2.38 0.06 -9.99
CA PHE A 107 -1.11 0.78 -10.10
C PHE A 107 0.03 -0.21 -9.86
N VAL A 108 0.51 -0.81 -10.93
CA VAL A 108 1.58 -1.82 -10.86
C VAL A 108 2.95 -1.18 -11.01
N GLY A 109 3.95 -1.84 -10.44
CA GLY A 109 5.31 -1.35 -10.35
C GLY A 109 6.34 -2.39 -10.74
N ASN A 110 7.56 -1.91 -11.01
CA ASN A 110 8.73 -2.74 -11.25
C ASN A 110 9.72 -2.58 -10.07
N PRO A 111 10.05 -3.65 -9.33
CA PRO A 111 10.88 -3.57 -8.13
C PRO A 111 12.37 -3.41 -8.41
N ASN A 112 12.81 -3.52 -9.67
CA ASN A 112 14.24 -3.61 -10.00
C ASN A 112 15.01 -2.38 -9.54
N VAL A 113 14.46 -1.17 -9.75
CA VAL A 113 15.14 0.08 -9.38
C VAL A 113 15.45 0.10 -7.89
N LEU A 114 14.44 -0.18 -7.06
CA LEU A 114 14.62 -0.20 -5.60
C LEU A 114 15.55 -1.35 -5.17
N THR A 115 15.45 -2.52 -5.81
CA THR A 115 16.33 -3.66 -5.55
C THR A 115 17.79 -3.34 -5.87
N TRP A 116 18.06 -2.65 -6.98
CA TRP A 116 19.40 -2.24 -7.37
C TRP A 116 20.00 -1.21 -6.43
N ILE A 117 19.20 -0.23 -5.99
CA ILE A 117 19.65 0.78 -5.03
C ILE A 117 20.01 0.12 -3.69
N LEU A 118 19.17 -0.79 -3.19
CA LEU A 118 19.38 -1.40 -1.87
C LEU A 118 20.39 -2.54 -1.88
N GLY A 119 20.62 -3.20 -3.02
CA GLY A 119 21.53 -4.35 -3.12
C GLY A 119 21.07 -5.59 -2.34
N ARG A 120 19.80 -5.66 -1.92
CA ARG A 120 19.19 -6.75 -1.15
C ARG A 120 17.75 -7.00 -1.58
N LYS A 121 17.15 -8.11 -1.10
CA LYS A 121 15.72 -8.37 -1.27
C LYS A 121 14.90 -7.27 -0.56
N LEU A 122 13.84 -6.83 -1.21
CA LEU A 122 12.85 -5.90 -0.64
C LEU A 122 11.94 -6.60 0.37
N ASN A 123 11.34 -5.83 1.27
CA ASN A 123 10.33 -6.31 2.20
C ASN A 123 9.02 -6.55 1.44
N ASP A 124 8.57 -7.81 1.46
CA ASP A 124 7.25 -8.22 0.96
C ASP A 124 6.15 -7.97 2.02
N LEU A 125 4.89 -8.13 1.62
CA LEU A 125 3.76 -7.88 2.53
C LEU A 125 3.82 -8.80 3.77
N SER A 126 4.24 -10.06 3.61
CA SER A 126 4.35 -11.00 4.72
C SER A 126 5.42 -10.57 5.73
N SER A 127 6.59 -10.14 5.24
CA SER A 127 7.68 -9.60 6.06
C SER A 127 7.25 -8.35 6.82
N PHE A 128 6.51 -7.45 6.16
CA PHE A 128 5.91 -6.28 6.79
C PHE A 128 4.96 -6.66 7.93
N ILE A 129 4.00 -7.56 7.68
CA ILE A 129 3.02 -8.00 8.69
C ILE A 129 3.75 -8.65 9.87
N CYS A 130 4.66 -9.58 9.62
CA CYS A 130 5.46 -10.23 10.65
C CYS A 130 6.23 -9.23 11.53
N ARG A 131 6.76 -8.15 10.94
CA ARG A 131 7.48 -7.11 11.67
C ARG A 131 6.56 -6.26 12.53
N GLU A 132 5.44 -5.79 11.97
CA GLU A 132 4.53 -4.88 12.68
C GLU A 132 3.74 -5.58 13.78
N LEU A 133 3.49 -6.89 13.69
CA LEU A 133 2.82 -7.66 14.76
C LEU A 133 3.70 -8.00 15.96
N LYS A 134 5.03 -7.88 15.83
CA LYS A 134 5.97 -8.11 16.94
C LYS A 134 6.18 -6.87 17.82
N LYS A 135 5.64 -5.72 17.42
CA LYS A 135 5.65 -4.48 18.19
C LYS A 135 4.49 -4.45 19.17
#